data_AF-A0A1C5V654-F1
#
_entry.id   AF-A0A1C5V654-F1
#
_cell.length_a   1.000
_cell.length_b   1.000
_cell.length_c   1.000
_cell.angle_alpha   90.00
_cell.angle_beta   90.00
_cell.angle_gamma   90.00
#
_symmetry.space_group_name_H-M   'P 1'
#
loop_
_entity.id
_entity.type
_entity.pdbx_description
1 polymer ?
#
loop_
_entity_poly.entity_id
_entity_poly.type
_entity_poly.pdbx_seq_one_letter_code
_entity_poly.pdbx_strand_id
1 'polypeptide(L)'
;MNTNDLNTALYEKMAAEQDKYRDWLKSQPPEEILNHTYEYTIREDIVMAMEELELTDAQAKALLESPSPLADVYRYFEKLETGYMDVIRDSIESRANEVCREPEELNPMVVYLHSASYATKHGETDAYWLSDQANFSCKVAIEQAISTHYGDNRLDTASAVQEVMEKFGPERMNFILANTIQHKDADGRISRDNKAWAKTIPMPEDKESFRRNAYLVVDQVNPGLVDLFTRQARKTVQEKEKGSVLQKLKQELPAHKPAAPKKQGPER
;
A
#
# COMPACT_ATOMS: atom_id res chain seq x y z
N MET A 1 -32.59 35.94 30.49
CA MET A 1 -32.51 34.64 29.80
C MET A 1 -31.05 34.25 29.76
N ASN A 2 -30.71 33.02 30.15
CA ASN A 2 -29.35 32.51 30.03
C ASN A 2 -29.10 32.14 28.55
N THR A 3 -27.87 32.22 28.07
CA THR A 3 -27.48 31.86 26.70
C THR A 3 -27.95 30.47 26.26
N ASN A 4 -27.98 29.52 27.20
CA ASN A 4 -28.45 28.17 26.96
C ASN A 4 -29.96 28.12 26.64
N ASP A 5 -30.76 29.00 27.25
CA ASP A 5 -32.22 29.06 27.08
C ASP A 5 -32.61 29.55 25.66
N LEU A 6 -31.86 30.49 25.09
CA LEU A 6 -32.12 31.03 23.75
C LEU A 6 -31.73 30.04 22.64
N ASN A 7 -30.63 29.31 22.81
CA ASN A 7 -30.22 28.27 21.85
C ASN A 7 -31.21 27.09 21.86
N THR A 8 -31.62 26.63 23.04
CA THR A 8 -32.67 25.60 23.16
C THR A 8 -33.98 26.05 22.50
N ALA A 9 -34.43 27.28 22.75
CA ALA A 9 -35.64 27.80 22.12
C ALA A 9 -35.53 27.89 20.58
N LEU A 10 -34.36 28.25 20.06
CA LEU A 10 -34.11 28.29 18.62
C LEU A 10 -34.12 26.89 18.00
N TYR A 11 -33.45 25.93 18.63
CA TYR A 11 -33.47 24.52 18.23
C TYR A 11 -34.90 23.99 18.19
N GLU A 12 -35.68 24.16 19.27
CA GLU A 12 -37.07 23.70 19.34
C GLU A 12 -37.94 24.33 18.24
N LYS A 13 -37.73 25.61 17.95
CA LYS A 13 -38.43 26.31 16.87
C LYS A 13 -38.09 25.75 15.49
N MET A 14 -36.81 25.52 15.20
CA MET A 14 -36.35 24.95 13.94
C MET A 14 -36.82 23.50 13.78
N ALA A 15 -36.75 22.68 14.83
CA ALA A 15 -37.25 21.31 14.84
C ALA A 15 -38.77 21.26 14.57
N ALA A 16 -39.56 22.12 15.22
CA ALA A 16 -40.99 22.21 14.97
C ALA A 16 -41.32 22.73 13.55
N GLU A 17 -40.48 23.58 12.97
CA GLU A 17 -40.58 23.99 11.57
C GLU A 17 -40.32 22.81 10.63
N GLN A 18 -39.30 21.99 10.92
CA GLN A 18 -38.97 20.80 10.14
C GLN A 18 -40.08 19.75 10.21
N ASP A 19 -40.68 19.50 11.38
CA ASP A 19 -41.80 18.56 11.51
C ASP A 19 -43.00 18.99 10.68
N LYS A 20 -43.32 20.29 10.65
CA LYS A 20 -44.38 20.82 9.77
C LYS A 20 -44.06 20.61 8.30
N TYR A 21 -42.81 20.84 7.89
CA TYR A 21 -42.37 20.62 6.51
C TYR A 21 -42.41 19.14 6.13
N ARG A 22 -41.97 18.25 7.03
CA ARG A 22 -42.07 16.79 6.90
C ARG A 22 -43.51 16.32 6.72
N ASP A 23 -44.43 16.81 7.55
CA ASP A 23 -45.84 16.43 7.48
C ASP A 23 -46.52 16.96 6.22
N TRP A 24 -46.14 18.16 5.76
CA TRP A 24 -46.54 18.65 4.43
C TRP A 24 -46.02 17.72 3.33
N LEU A 25 -44.73 17.34 3.33
CA LEU A 25 -44.14 16.44 2.33
C LEU A 25 -44.85 15.08 2.28
N LYS A 26 -45.21 14.49 3.42
CA LYS A 26 -45.96 13.22 3.49
C LYS A 26 -47.33 13.30 2.80
N SER A 27 -47.90 14.49 2.64
CA SER A 27 -49.17 14.71 1.95
C SER A 27 -49.03 14.97 0.44
N GLN A 28 -47.79 15.13 -0.06
CA GLN A 28 -47.50 15.41 -1.46
C GLN A 28 -47.39 14.12 -2.30
N PRO A 29 -47.59 14.19 -3.63
CA PRO A 29 -47.31 13.06 -4.51
C PRO A 29 -45.81 12.73 -4.57
N PRO A 30 -45.41 11.49 -4.94
CA PRO A 30 -44.01 11.08 -4.95
C PRO A 30 -43.07 11.97 -5.79
N GLU A 31 -43.54 12.48 -6.93
CA GLU A 31 -42.75 13.38 -7.79
C GLU A 31 -42.41 14.69 -7.07
N GLU A 32 -43.38 15.26 -6.35
CA GLU A 32 -43.13 16.47 -5.57
C GLU A 32 -42.22 16.17 -4.38
N ILE A 33 -42.39 15.04 -3.70
CA ILE A 33 -41.47 14.62 -2.64
C ILE A 33 -40.02 14.58 -3.16
N LEU A 34 -39.78 13.98 -4.34
CA LEU A 34 -38.45 13.91 -4.95
C LEU A 34 -37.81 15.29 -5.16
N ASN A 35 -38.59 16.27 -5.62
CA ASN A 35 -38.12 17.66 -5.84
C ASN A 35 -37.63 18.33 -4.55
N HIS A 36 -38.10 17.88 -3.39
CA HIS A 36 -37.79 18.47 -2.07
C HIS A 36 -36.86 17.59 -1.21
N THR A 37 -36.44 16.42 -1.70
CA THR A 37 -35.58 15.48 -0.92
C THR A 37 -34.27 16.12 -0.47
N TYR A 38 -33.68 16.95 -1.33
CA TYR A 38 -32.44 17.67 -1.01
C TYR A 38 -32.65 18.66 0.12
N GLU A 39 -33.60 19.58 -0.04
CA GLU A 39 -33.95 20.56 0.99
C GLU A 39 -34.29 19.86 2.30
N TYR A 40 -35.12 18.82 2.25
CA TYR A 40 -35.48 18.04 3.44
C TYR A 40 -34.26 17.52 4.19
N THR A 41 -33.30 16.90 3.47
CA THR A 41 -32.10 16.30 4.07
C THR A 41 -31.22 17.36 4.71
N ILE A 42 -30.93 18.45 3.98
CA ILE A 42 -30.09 19.54 4.50
C ILE A 42 -30.76 20.23 5.70
N ARG A 43 -32.09 20.36 5.71
CA ARG A 43 -32.80 20.91 6.87
C ARG A 43 -32.69 20.03 8.11
N GLU A 44 -32.73 18.70 7.97
CA GLU A 44 -32.43 17.78 9.09
C GLU A 44 -30.99 17.98 9.59
N ASP A 45 -30.01 18.09 8.69
CA ASP A 45 -28.61 18.30 9.05
C ASP A 45 -28.39 19.65 9.77
N ILE A 46 -29.09 20.71 9.36
CA ILE A 46 -29.06 22.01 10.06
C ILE A 46 -29.64 21.88 11.47
N VAL A 47 -30.77 21.19 11.64
CA VAL A 47 -31.37 20.96 12.97
C VAL A 47 -30.45 20.12 13.85
N MET A 48 -29.82 19.09 13.28
CA MET A 48 -28.83 18.25 13.97
C MET A 48 -27.62 19.07 14.41
N ALA A 49 -27.11 19.96 13.55
CA ALA A 49 -26.00 20.85 13.91
C ALA A 49 -26.34 21.79 15.08
N MET A 50 -27.61 22.20 15.20
CA MET A 50 -28.09 23.03 16.32
C MET A 50 -28.12 22.28 17.67
N GLU A 51 -27.93 20.96 17.71
CA GLU A 51 -27.80 20.20 18.96
C GLU A 51 -26.46 20.49 19.66
N GLU A 52 -25.41 20.81 18.89
CA GLU A 52 -24.06 21.08 19.41
C GLU A 52 -23.65 22.56 19.27
N LEU A 53 -24.23 23.30 18.31
CA LEU A 53 -23.84 24.67 18.00
C LEU A 53 -24.32 25.66 19.08
N GLU A 54 -23.38 26.29 19.78
CA GLU A 54 -23.66 27.38 20.73
C GLU A 54 -23.54 28.77 20.07
N LEU A 55 -24.68 29.37 19.71
CA LEU A 55 -24.72 30.75 19.22
C LEU A 55 -24.68 31.76 20.37
N THR A 56 -24.15 32.94 20.11
CA THR A 56 -24.28 34.08 21.05
C THR A 56 -25.75 34.48 21.19
N ASP A 57 -26.14 35.04 22.35
CA ASP A 57 -27.50 35.53 22.62
C ASP A 57 -28.03 36.43 21.50
N ALA A 58 -27.17 37.30 20.95
CA ALA A 58 -27.53 38.22 19.89
C ALA A 58 -27.87 37.50 18.58
N GLN A 59 -27.08 36.47 18.22
CA GLN A 59 -27.32 35.65 17.03
C GLN A 59 -28.58 34.79 17.18
N ALA A 60 -28.71 34.09 18.31
CA ALA A 60 -29.87 33.25 18.59
C ALA A 60 -31.17 34.07 18.58
N LYS A 61 -31.15 35.25 19.21
CA LYS A 61 -32.29 36.17 19.21
C LYS A 61 -32.65 36.67 17.81
N ALA A 62 -31.65 37.04 16.99
CA ALA A 62 -31.90 37.49 15.62
C ALA A 62 -32.54 36.40 14.75
N LEU A 63 -32.10 35.14 14.88
CA LEU A 63 -32.73 34.02 14.18
C LEU A 63 -34.13 33.72 14.72
N LEU A 64 -34.34 33.80 16.03
CA LEU A 64 -35.66 33.62 16.66
C LEU A 64 -36.71 34.63 16.19
N GLU A 65 -36.30 35.82 15.76
CA GLU A 65 -37.19 36.85 15.18
C GLU A 65 -37.70 36.46 13.78
N SER A 66 -37.00 35.58 13.05
CA SER A 66 -37.51 35.06 11.77
C SER A 66 -38.75 34.19 11.98
N PRO A 67 -39.78 34.28 11.12
CA PRO A 67 -40.92 33.36 11.16
C PRO A 67 -40.55 31.93 10.76
N SER A 68 -39.51 31.75 9.94
CA SER A 68 -39.05 30.46 9.40
C SER A 68 -37.53 30.36 9.42
N PRO A 69 -36.91 30.34 10.62
CA PRO A 69 -35.46 30.40 10.75
C PRO A 69 -34.74 29.24 10.05
N LEU A 70 -35.32 28.04 10.04
CA LEU A 70 -34.68 26.88 9.40
C LEU A 70 -34.65 27.04 7.88
N ALA A 71 -35.77 27.45 7.27
CA ALA A 71 -35.83 27.74 5.84
C ALA A 71 -34.86 28.85 5.42
N ASP A 72 -34.69 29.87 6.26
CA ASP A 72 -33.78 30.98 5.96
C ASP A 72 -32.32 30.54 5.99
N VAL A 73 -31.93 29.71 6.97
CA VAL A 73 -30.57 29.12 7.04
C VAL A 73 -30.33 28.19 5.85
N TYR A 74 -31.30 27.34 5.49
CA TYR A 74 -31.20 26.48 4.30
C TYR A 74 -30.92 27.29 3.03
N ARG A 75 -31.72 28.34 2.76
CA ARG A 75 -31.52 29.22 1.58
C ARG A 75 -30.19 29.95 1.59
N TYR A 76 -29.62 30.20 2.76
CA TYR A 76 -28.30 30.78 2.89
C TYR A 76 -27.22 29.75 2.54
N PHE A 77 -27.34 28.54 3.08
CA PHE A 77 -26.44 27.41 2.81
C PHE A 77 -26.44 27.00 1.34
N GLU A 78 -27.61 26.87 0.71
CA GLU A 78 -27.78 26.46 -0.70
C GLU A 78 -26.97 27.35 -1.66
N LYS A 79 -26.79 28.64 -1.34
CA LYS A 79 -26.00 29.58 -2.16
C LYS A 79 -24.49 29.41 -1.99
N LEU A 80 -24.05 28.84 -0.88
CA LEU A 80 -22.65 28.69 -0.51
C LEU A 80 -22.12 27.30 -0.81
N GLU A 81 -23.01 26.32 -0.94
CA GLU A 81 -22.62 24.93 -1.12
C GLU A 81 -22.06 24.68 -2.52
N THR A 82 -20.74 24.69 -2.62
CA THR A 82 -20.02 24.38 -3.87
C THR A 82 -19.22 23.09 -3.80
N GLY A 83 -18.93 22.56 -2.60
CA GLY A 83 -17.98 21.47 -2.40
C GLY A 83 -18.53 20.05 -2.57
N TYR A 84 -19.83 19.82 -2.38
CA TYR A 84 -20.41 18.47 -2.42
C TYR A 84 -20.19 17.77 -3.77
N MET A 85 -20.36 18.50 -4.87
CA MET A 85 -20.13 17.97 -6.21
C MET A 85 -18.66 17.66 -6.50
N ASP A 86 -17.73 18.38 -5.88
CA ASP A 86 -16.30 18.08 -6.00
C ASP A 86 -15.97 16.78 -5.26
N VAL A 87 -16.52 16.55 -4.05
CA VAL A 87 -16.38 15.28 -3.34
C VAL A 87 -16.93 14.10 -4.16
N ILE A 88 -18.08 14.28 -4.82
CA ILE A 88 -18.63 13.26 -5.72
C ILE A 88 -17.67 12.98 -6.88
N ARG A 89 -17.15 14.04 -7.52
CA ARG A 89 -16.22 13.91 -8.64
C ARG A 89 -14.94 13.19 -8.21
N ASP A 90 -14.34 13.63 -7.12
CA ASP A 90 -13.12 13.04 -6.56
C ASP A 90 -13.33 11.59 -6.15
N SER A 91 -14.51 11.26 -5.63
CA SER A 91 -14.88 9.88 -5.28
C SER A 91 -15.00 8.99 -6.52
N ILE A 92 -15.64 9.49 -7.59
CA ILE A 92 -15.74 8.78 -8.88
C ILE A 92 -14.34 8.58 -9.48
N GLU A 93 -13.52 9.63 -9.53
CA GLU A 93 -12.18 9.58 -10.10
C GLU A 93 -11.26 8.66 -9.30
N SER A 94 -11.26 8.77 -7.96
CA SER A 94 -10.49 7.89 -7.09
C SER A 94 -10.90 6.44 -7.26
N ARG A 95 -12.22 6.16 -7.28
CA ARG A 95 -12.71 4.80 -7.47
C ARG A 95 -12.41 4.26 -8.87
N ALA A 96 -12.50 5.11 -9.89
CA ALA A 96 -12.12 4.75 -11.25
C ALA A 96 -10.62 4.42 -11.32
N ASN A 97 -9.76 5.23 -10.69
CA ASN A 97 -8.33 4.98 -10.62
C ASN A 97 -7.99 3.65 -9.92
N GLU A 98 -8.69 3.31 -8.84
CA GLU A 98 -8.53 2.01 -8.17
C GLU A 98 -8.89 0.83 -9.08
N VAL A 99 -10.01 0.93 -9.81
CA VAL A 99 -10.53 -0.14 -10.67
C VAL A 99 -9.76 -0.24 -11.99
N CYS A 100 -9.30 0.89 -12.51
CA CYS A 100 -8.48 0.98 -13.73
C CYS A 100 -6.97 0.86 -13.46
N ARG A 101 -6.56 0.55 -12.22
CA ARG A 101 -5.16 0.28 -11.91
C ARG A 101 -4.70 -0.93 -12.72
N GLU A 102 -3.97 -0.67 -13.79
CA GLU A 102 -3.16 -1.69 -14.47
C GLU A 102 -2.21 -2.31 -13.41
N PRO A 103 -1.96 -3.64 -13.45
CA PRO A 103 -1.05 -4.30 -12.51
C PRO A 103 0.41 -3.80 -12.54
N GLU A 104 0.71 -2.72 -13.28
CA GLU A 104 2.00 -2.05 -13.35
C GLU A 104 2.45 -1.36 -12.04
N GLU A 105 1.56 -1.19 -11.04
CA GLU A 105 1.99 -0.81 -9.68
C GLU A 105 2.44 -2.00 -8.82
N LEU A 106 2.15 -3.24 -9.24
CA LEU A 106 2.68 -4.44 -8.60
C LEU A 106 3.99 -4.81 -9.28
N ASN A 107 5.11 -4.44 -8.67
CA ASN A 107 6.41 -4.88 -9.15
C ASN A 107 6.46 -6.43 -9.13
N PRO A 108 6.41 -7.12 -10.29
CA PRO A 108 6.42 -8.58 -10.34
C PRO A 108 7.77 -9.15 -9.89
N MET A 109 8.75 -8.30 -9.54
CA MET A 109 10.02 -8.70 -8.93
C MET A 109 9.93 -8.87 -7.41
N VAL A 110 8.93 -8.30 -6.72
CA VAL A 110 8.81 -8.39 -5.25
C VAL A 110 8.22 -9.74 -4.84
N VAL A 111 8.89 -10.40 -3.88
CA VAL A 111 8.38 -11.64 -3.28
C VAL A 111 7.30 -11.31 -2.27
N TYR A 112 6.07 -11.78 -2.51
CA TYR A 112 4.97 -11.69 -1.56
C TYR A 112 5.13 -12.75 -0.46
N LEU A 113 5.29 -12.33 0.80
CA LEU A 113 5.60 -13.21 1.93
C LEU A 113 4.40 -13.55 2.82
N HIS A 114 3.26 -12.89 2.63
CA HIS A 114 2.05 -13.16 3.40
C HIS A 114 1.26 -14.33 2.81
N SER A 115 0.37 -14.90 3.62
CA SER A 115 -0.46 -16.03 3.21
C SER A 115 -1.57 -15.61 2.25
N ALA A 116 -2.09 -16.57 1.48
CA ALA A 116 -3.25 -16.34 0.60
C ALA A 116 -4.47 -15.78 1.36
N SER A 117 -4.67 -16.23 2.62
CA SER A 117 -5.78 -15.77 3.45
C SER A 117 -5.61 -14.32 3.91
N TYR A 118 -4.37 -13.88 4.15
CA TYR A 118 -4.06 -12.47 4.38
C TYR A 118 -4.35 -11.65 3.13
N ALA A 119 -3.86 -12.08 1.96
CA ALA A 119 -4.08 -11.39 0.70
C ALA A 119 -5.57 -11.17 0.40
N THR A 120 -6.40 -12.20 0.60
CA THR A 120 -7.86 -12.08 0.44
C THR A 120 -8.48 -11.08 1.43
N LYS A 121 -8.09 -11.11 2.71
CA LYS A 121 -8.65 -10.20 3.74
C LYS A 121 -8.28 -8.73 3.50
N HIS A 122 -7.12 -8.49 2.89
CA HIS A 122 -6.58 -7.15 2.67
C HIS A 122 -6.77 -6.63 1.24
N GLY A 123 -7.44 -7.40 0.36
CA GLY A 123 -7.64 -6.99 -1.04
C GLY A 123 -6.36 -7.07 -1.90
N GLU A 124 -5.33 -7.77 -1.44
CA GLU A 124 -4.02 -7.90 -2.10
C GLU A 124 -3.90 -9.18 -2.94
N THR A 125 -5.05 -9.76 -3.36
CA THR A 125 -5.11 -11.07 -4.03
C THR A 125 -4.31 -11.09 -5.33
N ASP A 126 -4.32 -10.00 -6.10
CA ASP A 126 -3.58 -9.93 -7.37
C ASP A 126 -2.06 -9.91 -7.16
N ALA A 127 -1.59 -9.21 -6.12
CA ALA A 127 -0.17 -9.19 -5.72
C ALA A 127 0.33 -10.58 -5.35
N TYR A 128 -0.50 -11.32 -4.59
CA TYR A 128 -0.22 -12.70 -4.20
C TYR A 128 -0.09 -13.60 -5.44
N TRP A 129 -1.08 -13.58 -6.35
CA TRP A 129 -1.07 -14.46 -7.53
C TRP A 129 0.07 -14.15 -8.50
N LEU A 130 0.36 -12.86 -8.74
CA LEU A 130 1.47 -12.45 -9.59
C LEU A 130 2.82 -12.91 -9.02
N SER A 131 3.04 -12.74 -7.71
CA SER A 131 4.26 -13.23 -7.07
C SER A 131 4.35 -14.75 -7.06
N ASP A 132 3.25 -15.47 -6.84
CA ASP A 132 3.19 -16.94 -6.85
C ASP A 132 3.57 -17.50 -8.23
N GLN A 133 3.01 -16.92 -9.30
CA GLN A 133 3.35 -17.28 -10.68
C GLN A 133 4.82 -16.98 -11.01
N ALA A 134 5.35 -15.84 -10.55
CA ALA A 134 6.74 -15.48 -10.75
C ALA A 134 7.69 -16.40 -9.94
N ASN A 135 7.29 -16.82 -8.73
CA ASN A 135 8.02 -17.80 -7.92
C ASN A 135 8.13 -19.14 -8.64
N PHE A 136 7.03 -19.66 -9.18
CA PHE A 136 7.02 -20.91 -9.95
C PHE A 136 7.93 -20.80 -11.19
N SER A 137 7.82 -19.68 -11.91
CA SER A 137 8.64 -19.42 -13.09
C SER A 137 10.14 -19.32 -12.75
N CYS A 138 10.49 -18.74 -11.59
CA CYS A 138 11.87 -18.68 -11.09
C CYS A 138 12.40 -20.06 -10.72
N LYS A 139 11.61 -20.91 -10.03
CA LYS A 139 11.95 -22.32 -9.77
C LYS A 139 12.32 -23.04 -11.06
N VAL A 140 11.43 -23.01 -12.05
CA VAL A 140 11.63 -23.69 -13.34
C VAL A 140 12.87 -23.15 -14.05
N ALA A 141 13.12 -21.84 -14.00
CA ALA A 141 14.31 -21.24 -14.59
C ALA A 141 15.60 -21.71 -13.91
N ILE A 142 15.62 -21.88 -12.58
CA ILE A 142 16.79 -22.45 -11.87
C ILE A 142 17.05 -23.89 -12.32
N GLU A 143 16.00 -24.71 -12.41
CA GLU A 143 16.11 -26.10 -12.88
C GLU A 143 16.66 -26.16 -14.31
N GLN A 144 16.12 -25.33 -15.19
CA GLN A 144 16.55 -25.25 -16.59
C GLN A 144 17.98 -24.73 -16.70
N ALA A 145 18.35 -23.66 -16.00
CA ALA A 145 19.70 -23.10 -16.04
C ALA A 145 20.73 -24.12 -15.54
N ILE A 146 20.46 -24.82 -14.43
CA ILE A 146 21.36 -25.87 -13.94
C ILE A 146 21.50 -26.99 -14.97
N SER A 147 20.40 -27.43 -15.59
CA SER A 147 20.42 -28.49 -16.60
C SER A 147 21.19 -28.08 -17.87
N THR A 148 20.91 -26.90 -18.41
CA THR A 148 21.54 -26.36 -19.63
C THR A 148 23.04 -26.15 -19.46
N HIS A 149 23.48 -25.64 -18.30
CA HIS A 149 24.88 -25.29 -18.04
C HIS A 149 25.68 -26.41 -17.36
N TYR A 150 25.11 -27.62 -17.26
CA TYR A 150 25.79 -28.79 -16.72
C TYR A 150 26.28 -29.71 -17.85
N GLY A 151 27.61 -29.87 -17.95
CA GLY A 151 28.27 -30.72 -18.93
C GLY A 151 29.64 -31.16 -18.44
N ASP A 152 30.17 -32.28 -18.94
CA ASP A 152 31.49 -32.81 -18.56
C ASP A 152 31.72 -32.92 -17.03
N ASN A 153 30.67 -33.31 -16.29
CA ASN A 153 30.63 -33.37 -14.82
C ASN A 153 30.98 -32.04 -14.12
N ARG A 154 30.72 -30.92 -14.79
CA ARG A 154 30.94 -29.56 -14.28
C ARG A 154 29.71 -28.71 -14.56
N LEU A 155 29.35 -27.89 -13.57
CA LEU A 155 28.33 -26.86 -13.73
C LEU A 155 29.05 -25.53 -13.94
N ASP A 156 28.75 -24.84 -15.04
CA ASP A 156 29.10 -23.43 -15.16
C ASP A 156 28.15 -22.60 -14.28
N THR A 157 28.52 -22.48 -13.01
CA THR A 157 27.71 -21.77 -12.03
C THR A 157 27.61 -20.28 -12.31
N ALA A 158 28.60 -19.68 -12.99
CA ALA A 158 28.61 -18.24 -13.24
C ALA A 158 27.52 -17.87 -14.25
N SER A 159 27.51 -18.55 -15.40
CA SER A 159 26.52 -18.35 -16.46
C SER A 159 25.11 -18.73 -15.99
N ALA A 160 24.97 -19.88 -15.32
CA ALA A 160 23.67 -20.33 -14.81
C ALA A 160 23.04 -19.36 -13.80
N VAL A 161 23.84 -18.84 -12.87
CA VAL A 161 23.35 -17.87 -11.87
C VAL A 161 23.00 -16.54 -12.53
N GLN A 162 23.83 -16.08 -13.47
CA GLN A 162 23.59 -14.80 -14.15
C GLN A 162 22.27 -14.83 -14.93
N GLU A 163 21.99 -15.89 -15.68
CA GLU A 163 20.75 -16.06 -16.46
C GLU A 163 19.49 -15.91 -15.58
N VAL A 164 19.45 -16.58 -14.43
CA VAL A 164 18.30 -16.49 -13.52
C VAL A 164 18.23 -15.13 -12.82
N MET A 165 19.38 -14.61 -12.38
CA MET A 165 19.47 -13.36 -11.63
C MET A 165 19.06 -12.14 -12.49
N GLU A 166 19.39 -12.14 -13.78
CA GLU A 166 18.97 -11.07 -14.71
C GLU A 166 17.45 -11.06 -14.92
N LYS A 167 16.82 -12.24 -14.94
CA LYS A 167 15.40 -12.38 -15.23
C LYS A 167 14.49 -12.17 -14.02
N PHE A 168 14.91 -12.59 -12.82
CA PHE A 168 14.05 -12.60 -11.62
C PHE A 168 14.59 -11.77 -10.46
N GLY A 169 15.80 -11.22 -10.58
CA GLY A 169 16.46 -10.51 -9.51
C GLY A 169 17.00 -11.42 -8.39
N PRO A 170 17.85 -10.87 -7.52
CA PRO A 170 18.49 -11.64 -6.45
C PRO A 170 17.52 -12.05 -5.34
N GLU A 171 16.52 -11.23 -5.02
CA GLU A 171 15.57 -11.49 -3.94
C GLU A 171 14.74 -12.75 -4.20
N ARG A 172 14.08 -12.82 -5.36
CA ARG A 172 13.24 -13.98 -5.74
C ARG A 172 14.06 -15.25 -5.91
N MET A 173 15.22 -15.15 -6.56
CA MET A 173 16.14 -16.30 -6.69
C MET A 173 16.55 -16.82 -5.31
N ASN A 174 16.95 -15.93 -4.39
CA ASN A 174 17.34 -16.33 -3.03
C ASN A 174 16.17 -16.93 -2.25
N PHE A 175 14.96 -16.40 -2.41
CA PHE A 175 13.75 -16.96 -1.82
C PHE A 175 13.53 -18.43 -2.26
N ILE A 176 13.58 -18.71 -3.56
CA ILE A 176 13.39 -20.08 -4.08
C ILE A 176 14.50 -21.03 -3.62
N LEU A 177 15.77 -20.58 -3.63
CA LEU A 177 16.90 -21.37 -3.15
C LEU A 177 16.79 -21.67 -1.65
N ALA A 178 16.44 -20.67 -0.83
CA ALA A 178 16.24 -20.85 0.60
C ALA A 178 15.06 -21.78 0.90
N ASN A 179 13.91 -21.60 0.22
CA ASN A 179 12.77 -22.50 0.33
C ASN A 179 13.17 -23.96 0.01
N THR A 180 13.91 -24.16 -1.07
CA THR A 180 14.42 -25.49 -1.47
C THR A 180 15.33 -26.10 -0.41
N ILE A 181 16.30 -25.33 0.11
CA ILE A 181 17.26 -25.82 1.10
C ILE A 181 16.57 -26.13 2.43
N GLN A 182 15.64 -25.29 2.89
CA GLN A 182 14.89 -25.53 4.13
C GLN A 182 14.03 -26.80 4.02
N HIS A 183 13.41 -27.06 2.87
CA HIS A 183 12.68 -28.31 2.62
C HIS A 183 13.60 -29.54 2.50
N LYS A 184 14.88 -29.35 2.14
CA LYS A 184 15.90 -30.40 2.00
C LYS A 184 16.97 -30.35 3.11
N ASP A 185 16.66 -29.83 4.30
CA ASP A 185 17.66 -29.62 5.37
C ASP A 185 18.36 -30.92 5.81
N ALA A 186 17.70 -32.08 5.64
CA ALA A 186 18.26 -33.39 5.92
C ALA A 186 19.22 -33.94 4.82
N ASP A 187 19.25 -33.35 3.62
CA ASP A 187 20.07 -33.84 2.51
C ASP A 187 21.56 -33.55 2.76
N GLY A 188 22.39 -34.60 2.79
CA GLY A 188 23.82 -34.50 3.07
C GLY A 188 24.65 -33.82 1.97
N ARG A 189 24.10 -33.66 0.76
CA ARG A 189 24.77 -33.00 -0.38
C ARG A 189 24.75 -31.48 -0.29
N ILE A 190 23.85 -30.92 0.53
CA ILE A 190 23.76 -29.48 0.77
C ILE A 190 24.69 -29.12 1.94
N SER A 191 25.58 -28.17 1.68
CA SER A 191 26.57 -27.70 2.64
C SER A 191 25.94 -27.03 3.87
N ARG A 192 26.62 -27.14 5.02
CA ARG A 192 26.17 -26.52 6.28
C ARG A 192 26.01 -25.00 6.15
N ASP A 193 26.90 -24.34 5.40
CA ASP A 193 26.86 -22.90 5.19
C ASP A 193 25.62 -22.47 4.40
N ASN A 194 25.24 -23.23 3.37
CA ASN A 194 24.02 -22.95 2.61
C ASN A 194 22.76 -23.21 3.47
N LYS A 195 22.77 -24.23 4.33
CA LYS A 195 21.68 -24.46 5.29
C LYS A 195 21.53 -23.34 6.31
N ALA A 196 22.66 -22.86 6.85
CA ALA A 196 22.67 -21.75 7.78
C ALA A 196 22.16 -20.46 7.11
N TRP A 197 22.64 -20.17 5.90
CA TRP A 197 22.16 -19.04 5.10
C TRP A 197 20.68 -19.13 4.75
N ALA A 198 20.18 -20.30 4.34
CA ALA A 198 18.78 -20.47 3.98
C ALA A 198 17.84 -20.10 5.13
N LYS A 199 18.25 -20.35 6.38
CA LYS A 199 17.48 -19.98 7.60
C LYS A 199 17.44 -18.47 7.86
N THR A 200 18.26 -17.66 7.21
CA THR A 200 18.26 -16.20 7.35
C THR A 200 17.35 -15.50 6.35
N ILE A 201 16.85 -16.20 5.33
CA ILE A 201 15.96 -15.61 4.32
C ILE A 201 14.52 -15.64 4.84
N PRO A 202 13.78 -14.51 4.81
CA PRO A 202 12.38 -14.46 5.23
C PRO A 202 11.51 -15.44 4.47
N MET A 203 10.78 -16.29 5.19
CA MET A 203 9.79 -17.24 4.67
C MET A 203 8.42 -16.92 5.29
N PRO A 204 7.30 -17.33 4.66
CA PRO A 204 5.98 -17.16 5.25
C PRO A 204 5.92 -17.71 6.68
N GLU A 205 5.39 -16.91 7.60
CA GLU A 205 5.47 -17.16 9.05
C GLU A 205 4.66 -18.38 9.50
N ASP A 206 3.59 -18.72 8.78
CA ASP A 206 2.70 -19.81 9.14
C ASP A 206 3.14 -21.17 8.55
N LYS A 207 2.93 -22.23 9.34
CA LYS A 207 3.33 -23.60 8.97
C LYS A 207 2.57 -24.15 7.76
N GLU A 208 1.38 -23.62 7.47
CA GLU A 208 0.55 -24.10 6.37
C GLU A 208 1.08 -23.56 5.03
N SER A 209 1.41 -22.28 4.98
CA SER A 209 2.08 -21.60 3.88
C SER A 209 3.44 -22.22 3.59
N PHE A 210 4.23 -22.55 4.61
CA PHE A 210 5.49 -23.29 4.41
C PHE A 210 5.26 -24.66 3.73
N ARG A 211 4.28 -25.44 4.20
CA ARG A 211 3.94 -26.73 3.57
C ARG A 211 3.44 -26.57 2.14
N ARG A 212 2.65 -25.53 1.87
CA ARG A 212 2.18 -25.22 0.52
C ARG A 212 3.35 -24.90 -0.39
N ASN A 213 4.39 -24.20 0.07
CA ASN A 213 5.59 -23.88 -0.71
C ASN A 213 6.45 -25.09 -1.13
N ALA A 214 6.07 -26.33 -0.78
CA ALA A 214 6.71 -27.54 -1.27
C ALA A 214 6.71 -27.63 -2.81
N TYR A 215 5.70 -27.07 -3.49
CA TYR A 215 5.64 -27.07 -4.97
C TYR A 215 6.75 -26.19 -5.61
N LEU A 216 7.29 -25.22 -4.85
CA LEU A 216 8.38 -24.33 -5.25
C LEU A 216 9.78 -24.92 -5.02
N VAL A 217 9.88 -26.14 -4.48
CA VAL A 217 11.16 -26.81 -4.27
C VAL A 217 11.78 -27.20 -5.61
N VAL A 218 13.04 -26.80 -5.83
CA VAL A 218 13.85 -27.23 -6.98
C VAL A 218 14.17 -28.71 -6.82
N ASP A 219 13.49 -29.56 -7.60
CA ASP A 219 13.50 -31.02 -7.43
C ASP A 219 13.84 -31.79 -8.71
N GLN A 220 13.88 -31.12 -9.86
CA GLN A 220 14.25 -31.73 -11.14
C GLN A 220 15.77 -31.85 -11.36
N VAL A 221 16.60 -31.36 -10.43
CA VAL A 221 18.07 -31.40 -10.53
C VAL A 221 18.71 -31.93 -9.25
N ASN A 222 19.94 -32.44 -9.36
CA ASN A 222 20.66 -33.00 -8.22
C ASN A 222 20.90 -31.95 -7.12
N PRO A 223 20.55 -32.20 -5.84
CA PRO A 223 20.78 -31.27 -4.73
C PRO A 223 22.21 -30.77 -4.57
N GLY A 224 23.22 -31.56 -4.96
CA GLY A 224 24.62 -31.10 -4.98
C GLY A 224 24.87 -29.99 -6.01
N LEU A 225 24.19 -30.01 -7.15
CA LEU A 225 24.26 -28.93 -8.15
C LEU A 225 23.53 -27.68 -7.65
N VAL A 226 22.40 -27.85 -6.94
CA VAL A 226 21.71 -26.74 -6.27
C VAL A 226 22.62 -26.10 -5.21
N ASP A 227 23.39 -26.89 -4.46
CA ASP A 227 24.38 -26.38 -3.51
C ASP A 227 25.46 -25.53 -4.18
N LEU A 228 26.02 -26.01 -5.30
CA LEU A 228 27.00 -25.27 -6.11
C LEU A 228 26.42 -23.96 -6.65
N PHE A 229 25.23 -24.02 -7.25
CA PHE A 229 24.52 -22.85 -7.75
C PHE A 229 24.28 -21.82 -6.64
N THR A 230 23.78 -22.26 -5.48
CA THR A 230 23.49 -21.39 -4.33
C THR A 230 24.77 -20.72 -3.82
N ARG A 231 25.89 -21.45 -3.76
CA ARG A 231 27.17 -20.88 -3.35
C ARG A 231 27.59 -19.73 -4.27
N GLN A 232 27.45 -19.92 -5.58
CA GLN A 232 27.78 -18.89 -6.55
C GLN A 232 26.80 -17.71 -6.49
N ALA A 233 25.49 -17.96 -6.36
CA ALA A 233 24.46 -16.94 -6.19
C ALA A 233 24.77 -16.02 -5.00
N ARG A 234 25.06 -16.60 -3.82
CA ARG A 234 25.41 -15.86 -2.61
C ARG A 234 26.66 -15.00 -2.82
N LYS A 235 27.68 -15.53 -3.47
CA LYS A 235 28.91 -14.80 -3.79
C LYS A 235 28.63 -13.59 -4.68
N THR A 236 27.90 -13.80 -5.78
CA THR A 236 27.55 -12.74 -6.74
C THR A 236 26.74 -11.60 -6.10
N VAL A 237 25.78 -11.92 -5.22
CA VAL A 237 24.99 -10.90 -4.51
C VAL A 237 25.86 -10.08 -3.56
N GLN A 238 26.69 -10.73 -2.73
CA GLN A 238 27.57 -10.04 -1.80
C GLN A 238 28.62 -9.15 -2.48
N GLU A 239 29.13 -9.58 -3.64
CA GLU A 239 30.09 -8.79 -4.43
C GLU A 239 29.44 -7.54 -5.03
N LYS A 240 28.21 -7.65 -5.54
CA LYS A 240 27.44 -6.50 -6.05
C LYS A 240 27.12 -5.48 -4.95
N GLU A 241 26.72 -5.93 -3.76
CA GLU A 241 26.45 -5.05 -2.61
C GLU A 241 27.69 -4.28 -2.17
N LYS A 242 28.83 -4.97 -1.99
CA LYS A 242 30.11 -4.33 -1.64
C LYS A 242 30.55 -3.33 -2.70
N GLY A 243 30.38 -3.66 -3.98
CA GLY A 243 30.66 -2.77 -5.11
C GLY A 243 29.81 -1.49 -5.07
N SER A 244 28.51 -1.63 -4.82
CA SER A 244 27.57 -0.50 -4.71
C SER A 244 27.93 0.43 -3.54
N VAL A 245 28.24 -0.12 -2.36
CA VAL A 245 28.64 0.67 -1.18
C VAL A 245 29.95 1.42 -1.44
N LEU A 246 30.96 0.77 -2.01
CA LEU A 246 32.23 1.43 -2.35
C LEU A 246 32.07 2.52 -3.44
N GLN A 247 31.15 2.34 -4.39
CA GLN A 247 30.84 3.36 -5.39
C GLN A 247 30.11 4.57 -4.78
N LYS A 248 29.14 4.34 -3.89
CA LYS A 248 28.45 5.40 -3.14
C LYS A 248 29.43 6.19 -2.27
N LEU A 249 30.33 5.51 -1.55
CA LEU A 249 31.39 6.16 -0.75
C LEU A 249 32.37 6.99 -1.60
N LYS A 250 32.67 6.57 -2.84
CA LYS A 250 33.50 7.34 -3.77
C LYS A 250 32.79 8.56 -4.34
N GLN A 251 31.47 8.51 -4.51
CA GLN A 251 30.66 9.65 -4.96
C GLN A 251 30.46 10.69 -3.84
N GLU A 252 30.43 10.26 -2.58
CA GLU A 252 30.24 11.15 -1.41
C GLU A 252 31.51 11.92 -0.99
N LEU A 253 32.71 11.55 -1.45
CA LEU A 253 33.92 12.33 -1.21
C LEU A 253 33.95 13.53 -2.17
N PRO A 254 33.75 14.79 -1.71
CA PRO A 254 33.94 15.95 -2.58
C PRO A 254 35.43 16.07 -2.89
N ALA A 255 35.76 16.38 -4.14
CA ALA A 255 37.12 16.73 -4.54
C ALA A 255 37.67 17.78 -3.56
N HIS A 256 38.66 17.38 -2.77
CA HIS A 256 39.31 18.23 -1.78
C HIS A 256 39.86 19.46 -2.53
N LYS A 257 39.22 20.62 -2.37
CA LYS A 257 39.76 21.88 -2.87
C LYS A 257 41.16 22.06 -2.25
N PRO A 258 42.22 22.27 -3.04
CA PRO A 258 43.52 22.57 -2.47
C PRO A 258 43.43 23.88 -1.68
N ALA A 259 43.91 23.84 -0.43
CA ALA A 259 43.89 24.98 0.47
C ALA A 259 44.66 26.17 -0.14
N ALA A 260 44.04 27.34 -0.14
CA ALA A 260 44.65 28.57 -0.64
C ALA A 260 45.89 28.97 0.19
N PRO A 261 46.93 29.59 -0.41
CA PRO A 261 48.15 29.95 0.30
C PRO A 261 47.88 31.10 1.27
N LYS A 262 48.34 30.97 2.52
CA LYS A 262 48.31 32.03 3.55
C LYS A 262 49.14 33.22 3.09
N LYS A 263 48.50 34.40 2.98
CA LYS A 263 49.18 35.69 2.83
C LYS A 263 49.97 35.99 4.12
N GLN A 264 51.29 36.16 3.99
CA GLN A 264 52.12 36.79 5.03
C GLN A 264 51.85 38.29 5.01
N GLY A 265 51.49 38.85 6.17
CA GLY A 265 51.43 40.30 6.38
C GLY A 265 52.85 40.86 6.61
N PRO A 266 53.08 42.15 6.32
CA PRO A 266 54.41 42.73 6.39
C PRO A 266 54.82 42.99 7.86
N GLU A 267 56.00 42.51 8.24
CA GLU A 267 56.71 42.99 9.43
C GLU A 267 57.26 44.40 9.18
N ARG A 268 57.46 45.09 10.31
CA ARG A 268 57.75 46.53 10.49
C ARG A 268 58.92 47.08 9.68
#